data_AF-A0A0G3G2A4-F1
#
_entry.id   AF-A0A0G3G2A4-F1
#
_cell.length_a   1.000
_cell.length_b   1.000
_cell.length_c   1.000
_cell.angle_alpha   90.00
_cell.angle_beta   90.00
_cell.angle_gamma   90.00
#
_symmetry.space_group_name_H-M   'P 1'
#
loop_
_entity.id
_entity.type
_entity.pdbx_description
1 polymer ?
#
loop_
_entity_poly.entity_id
_entity_poly.type
_entity_poly.pdbx_seq_one_letter_code
_entity_poly.pdbx_strand_id
1 'polypeptide(L)'
;MTMLKVGEKDRDGRQKRIEHSGKYLRASRTGGLSLRAQTRAAGVNLTGNTRHGVRVSTRLAKNTQVALQNGRFILRGRYGSDAAKFNLSKSGVTVSTKTPIGSFNWIRPGRSSAKIAGIQLRGHNAAAIQGLYGLFAAASWFVGALLRMVTGLLGGLHRLGTAAVARRRLAEEEAARPDVALADVKPLGQRVLDEQAVSIADWPSRDQLAALAFALLVLGRGSTHPPQPGADNSSTSVAEAALLEDIAEAGRQWDTWLGPLPPDDIEPVFGVLVSIAGAYARDNAPYRVAETLLALDDACLLDGPKTLLQETMIDLTAEAMGVELVFEGEA
;
A
#
# COMPACT_ATOMS: atom_id res chain seq x y z
N MET A 1 -24.12 -49.97 11.53
CA MET A 1 -23.93 -50.10 12.99
C MET A 1 -22.97 -51.26 13.26
N THR A 2 -21.67 -50.99 13.42
CA THR A 2 -20.68 -52.06 13.62
C THR A 2 -20.71 -52.48 15.09
N MET A 3 -21.32 -53.62 15.38
CA MET A 3 -21.49 -54.13 16.74
C MET A 3 -20.15 -54.53 17.40
N LEU A 4 -19.15 -54.92 16.62
CA LEU A 4 -17.82 -55.32 17.10
C LEU A 4 -16.77 -54.34 16.58
N LYS A 5 -15.96 -53.74 17.46
CA LYS A 5 -14.84 -52.87 17.06
C LYS A 5 -13.62 -53.68 16.62
N VAL A 6 -13.85 -54.75 15.88
CA VAL A 6 -12.81 -55.58 15.28
C VAL A 6 -12.46 -54.94 13.94
N GLY A 7 -11.19 -54.61 13.70
CA GLY A 7 -10.73 -53.91 12.51
C GLY A 7 -10.44 -52.41 12.67
N GLU A 8 -10.81 -51.78 13.80
CA GLU A 8 -10.41 -50.38 14.05
C GLU A 8 -8.90 -50.29 14.36
N LYS A 9 -8.14 -49.90 13.34
CA LYS A 9 -6.69 -49.75 13.41
C LYS A 9 -6.28 -48.33 13.83
N ASP A 10 -5.16 -48.20 14.53
CA ASP A 10 -4.53 -46.90 14.77
C ASP A 10 -3.87 -46.37 13.49
N ARG A 11 -3.27 -45.18 13.59
CA ARG A 11 -2.58 -44.56 12.47
C ARG A 11 -1.41 -45.41 11.92
N ASP A 12 -0.95 -46.40 12.68
CA ASP A 12 0.16 -47.29 12.36
C ASP A 12 -0.32 -48.69 11.95
N GLY A 13 -1.62 -48.85 11.66
CA GLY A 13 -2.19 -50.09 11.14
C GLY A 13 -2.39 -51.20 12.17
N ARG A 14 -2.16 -50.93 13.47
CA ARG A 14 -2.32 -51.91 14.54
C ARG A 14 -3.74 -51.85 15.10
N GLN A 15 -4.31 -53.01 15.43
CA GLN A 15 -5.63 -53.10 16.04
C GLN A 15 -5.64 -52.34 17.39
N LYS A 16 -6.44 -51.26 17.50
CA LYS A 16 -6.48 -50.44 18.73
C LYS A 16 -6.92 -51.26 19.93
N ARG A 17 -8.09 -51.91 19.83
CA ARG A 17 -8.74 -52.72 20.89
C ARG A 17 -9.70 -53.73 20.25
N ILE A 18 -9.87 -54.91 20.88
CA ILE A 18 -10.96 -55.85 20.59
C ILE A 18 -12.03 -55.65 21.65
N GLU A 19 -13.11 -54.96 21.28
CA GLU A 19 -14.20 -54.59 22.18
C GLU A 19 -15.54 -54.63 21.45
N HIS A 20 -16.53 -55.17 22.13
CA HIS A 20 -17.94 -55.00 21.80
C HIS A 20 -18.52 -53.95 22.75
N SER A 21 -19.15 -52.91 22.21
CA SER A 21 -19.76 -51.82 22.98
C SER A 21 -21.17 -51.54 22.47
N GLY A 22 -22.18 -51.97 23.23
CA GLY A 22 -23.59 -51.65 23.03
C GLY A 22 -24.10 -50.59 24.00
N LYS A 23 -25.40 -50.28 23.93
CA LYS A 23 -26.06 -49.24 24.75
C LYS A 23 -25.96 -49.51 26.27
N TYR A 24 -26.02 -50.79 26.66
CA TYR A 24 -26.02 -51.22 28.07
C TYR A 24 -24.97 -52.29 28.40
N LEU A 25 -24.20 -52.76 27.41
CA LEU A 25 -23.23 -53.85 27.55
C LEU A 25 -21.90 -53.42 26.94
N ARG A 26 -20.80 -53.66 27.66
CA ARG A 26 -19.45 -53.57 27.11
C ARG A 26 -18.70 -54.84 27.43
N ALA A 27 -18.22 -55.54 26.41
CA ALA A 27 -17.38 -56.72 26.53
C ALA A 27 -16.03 -56.43 25.87
N SER A 28 -14.92 -56.69 26.57
CA SER A 28 -13.58 -56.50 26.01
C SER A 28 -12.60 -57.52 26.54
N ARG A 29 -11.60 -57.88 25.72
CA ARG A 29 -10.61 -58.91 26.08
C ARG A 29 -9.84 -58.60 27.37
N THR A 30 -9.45 -57.34 27.57
CA THR A 30 -8.69 -56.91 28.78
C THR A 30 -9.60 -56.40 29.89
N GLY A 31 -10.83 -56.02 29.56
CA GLY A 31 -11.75 -55.38 30.49
C GLY A 31 -12.93 -56.24 30.98
N GLY A 32 -13.06 -57.47 30.49
CA GLY A 32 -14.17 -58.37 30.80
C GLY A 32 -15.52 -57.85 30.28
N LEU A 33 -16.59 -58.42 30.83
CA LEU A 33 -17.99 -58.03 30.58
C LEU A 33 -18.44 -57.01 31.63
N SER A 34 -19.04 -55.90 31.21
CA SER A 34 -19.62 -54.91 32.11
C SER A 34 -20.97 -54.45 31.58
N LEU A 35 -21.95 -54.37 32.49
CA LEU A 35 -23.23 -53.75 32.20
C LEU A 35 -23.20 -52.30 32.65
N ARG A 36 -23.83 -51.43 31.88
CA ARG A 36 -23.98 -50.00 32.19
C ARG A 36 -25.44 -49.63 32.05
N ALA A 37 -26.02 -49.05 33.09
CA ALA A 37 -27.28 -48.33 33.00
C ALA A 37 -27.00 -46.84 33.23
N GLN A 38 -27.60 -45.97 32.43
CA GLN A 38 -27.53 -44.52 32.60
C GLN A 38 -28.94 -43.94 32.54
N THR A 39 -29.27 -43.09 33.51
CA THR A 39 -30.51 -42.31 33.51
C THR A 39 -30.21 -40.86 33.85
N ARG A 40 -31.03 -39.95 33.33
CA ARG A 40 -30.92 -38.53 33.58
C ARG A 40 -32.25 -38.04 34.13
N ALA A 41 -32.24 -37.51 35.35
CA ALA A 41 -33.42 -37.01 36.04
C ALA A 41 -33.08 -35.67 36.70
N ALA A 42 -33.95 -34.66 36.53
CA ALA A 42 -33.84 -33.36 37.19
C ALA A 42 -32.43 -32.70 37.11
N GLY A 43 -31.77 -32.77 35.95
CA GLY A 43 -30.43 -32.20 35.76
C GLY A 43 -29.26 -33.05 36.29
N VAL A 44 -29.55 -34.15 36.99
CA VAL A 44 -28.58 -35.11 37.52
C VAL A 44 -28.50 -36.35 36.63
N ASN A 45 -27.28 -36.78 36.32
CA ASN A 45 -27.00 -38.02 35.60
C ASN A 45 -26.58 -39.10 36.60
N LEU A 46 -27.33 -40.19 36.64
CA LEU A 46 -27.02 -41.38 37.41
C LEU A 46 -26.53 -42.47 36.45
N THR A 47 -25.33 -42.99 36.69
CA THR A 47 -24.74 -44.08 35.92
C THR A 47 -24.38 -45.21 36.85
N GLY A 48 -24.98 -46.38 36.67
CA GLY A 48 -24.58 -47.63 37.31
C GLY A 48 -23.73 -48.45 36.35
N ASN A 49 -22.60 -48.98 36.80
CA ASN A 49 -21.80 -49.92 36.05
C ASN A 49 -21.39 -51.09 36.95
N THR A 50 -21.54 -52.33 36.47
CA THR A 50 -21.25 -53.53 37.28
C THR A 50 -19.79 -53.64 37.72
N ARG A 51 -18.86 -53.01 36.99
CA ARG A 51 -17.42 -53.04 37.31
C ARG A 51 -16.92 -51.78 38.01
N HIS A 52 -17.47 -50.62 37.64
CA HIS A 52 -17.00 -49.32 38.12
C HIS A 52 -17.93 -48.67 39.16
N GLY A 53 -19.01 -49.35 39.54
CA GLY A 53 -19.98 -48.93 40.55
C GLY A 53 -20.90 -47.81 40.08
N VAL A 54 -21.38 -47.00 41.04
CA VAL A 54 -22.39 -45.97 40.82
C VAL A 54 -21.73 -44.59 40.77
N ARG A 55 -22.11 -43.81 39.76
CA ARG A 55 -21.71 -42.41 39.58
C ARG A 55 -22.94 -41.52 39.46
N VAL A 56 -23.04 -40.56 40.37
CA VAL A 56 -23.99 -39.46 40.30
C VAL A 56 -23.25 -38.23 39.80
N SER A 57 -23.77 -37.49 38.82
CA SER A 57 -23.10 -36.28 38.35
C SER A 57 -24.06 -35.21 37.86
N THR A 58 -23.80 -33.96 38.24
CA THR A 58 -24.58 -32.79 37.84
C THR A 58 -23.66 -31.73 37.25
N ARG A 59 -24.21 -30.91 36.35
CA ARG A 59 -23.53 -29.74 35.80
C ARG A 59 -23.93 -28.53 36.64
N LEU A 60 -22.99 -27.94 37.38
CA LEU A 60 -23.27 -26.76 38.20
C LEU A 60 -23.28 -25.47 37.38
N ALA A 61 -22.40 -25.36 36.39
CA ALA A 61 -22.36 -24.24 35.46
C ALA A 61 -21.80 -24.68 34.10
N LYS A 62 -21.79 -23.77 33.12
CA LYS A 62 -21.18 -24.04 31.80
C LYS A 62 -19.72 -24.46 32.01
N ASN A 63 -19.37 -25.63 31.51
CA ASN A 63 -18.05 -26.25 31.62
C ASN A 63 -17.57 -26.63 33.03
N THR A 64 -18.42 -26.64 34.06
CA THR A 64 -18.10 -27.24 35.37
C THR A 64 -19.10 -28.31 35.78
N GLN A 65 -18.55 -29.44 36.19
CA GLN A 65 -19.26 -30.64 36.60
C GLN A 65 -18.82 -31.04 37.99
N VAL A 66 -19.82 -31.43 38.79
CA VAL A 66 -19.62 -32.12 40.05
C VAL A 66 -20.14 -33.55 39.92
N ALA A 67 -19.39 -34.50 40.44
CA ALA A 67 -19.79 -35.90 40.47
C ALA A 67 -19.39 -36.56 41.79
N LEU A 68 -20.19 -37.54 42.20
CA LEU A 68 -19.87 -38.50 43.24
C LEU A 68 -19.77 -39.88 42.58
N GLN A 69 -18.61 -40.53 42.64
CA GLN A 69 -18.41 -41.87 42.10
C GLN A 69 -17.95 -42.80 43.21
N ASN A 70 -18.76 -43.80 43.58
CA ASN A 70 -18.49 -44.71 44.70
C ASN A 70 -18.03 -43.96 45.97
N GLY A 71 -18.76 -42.92 46.36
CA GLY A 71 -18.42 -42.07 47.51
C GLY A 71 -17.30 -41.04 47.28
N ARG A 72 -16.56 -41.09 46.15
CA ARG A 72 -15.53 -40.10 45.83
C ARG A 72 -16.10 -38.86 45.16
N PHE A 73 -15.93 -37.70 45.81
CA PHE A 73 -16.24 -36.39 45.23
C PHE A 73 -15.26 -36.00 44.12
N ILE A 74 -15.79 -35.55 42.98
CA ILE A 74 -15.06 -35.13 41.79
C ILE A 74 -15.62 -33.76 41.35
N LEU A 75 -14.79 -32.73 41.44
CA LEU A 75 -15.03 -31.42 40.82
C LEU A 75 -14.13 -31.29 39.59
N ARG A 76 -14.70 -30.88 38.45
CA ARG A 76 -13.97 -30.61 37.20
C ARG A 76 -14.55 -29.41 36.49
N GLY A 77 -13.71 -28.43 36.16
CA GLY A 77 -14.06 -27.32 35.28
C GLY A 77 -12.98 -27.06 34.23
N ARG A 78 -13.36 -26.61 33.03
CA ARG A 78 -12.43 -26.23 31.96
C ARG A 78 -12.89 -24.96 31.26
N TYR A 79 -12.09 -23.91 31.31
CA TYR A 79 -12.43 -22.58 30.81
C TYR A 79 -11.28 -21.99 30.00
N GLY A 80 -11.55 -20.94 29.24
CA GLY A 80 -10.56 -20.22 28.45
C GLY A 80 -10.51 -20.63 26.98
N SER A 81 -9.70 -19.87 26.23
CA SER A 81 -9.49 -20.02 24.79
C SER A 81 -8.54 -21.19 24.48
N ASP A 82 -8.34 -21.48 23.20
CA ASP A 82 -7.40 -22.55 22.82
C ASP A 82 -5.94 -22.21 23.12
N ALA A 83 -5.59 -20.93 23.23
CA ALA A 83 -4.26 -20.48 23.62
C ALA A 83 -3.99 -20.68 25.11
N ALA A 84 -4.95 -20.35 25.99
CA ALA A 84 -4.81 -20.49 27.45
C ALA A 84 -6.06 -21.11 28.09
N LYS A 85 -5.86 -22.26 28.75
CA LYS A 85 -6.92 -23.03 29.42
C LYS A 85 -6.78 -23.01 30.93
N PHE A 86 -7.86 -22.63 31.60
CA PHE A 86 -8.04 -22.70 33.04
C PHE A 86 -8.74 -24.01 33.40
N ASN A 87 -8.06 -24.85 34.17
CA ASN A 87 -8.59 -26.14 34.60
C ASN A 87 -8.86 -26.10 36.11
N LEU A 88 -10.13 -26.24 36.49
CA LEU A 88 -10.56 -26.38 37.88
C LEU A 88 -10.66 -27.86 38.24
N SER A 89 -10.17 -28.22 39.42
CA SER A 89 -10.24 -29.57 39.97
C SER A 89 -10.49 -29.55 41.48
N LYS A 90 -10.83 -30.70 42.09
CA LYS A 90 -10.95 -30.83 43.56
C LYS A 90 -9.74 -30.25 44.31
N SER A 91 -8.53 -30.39 43.76
CA SER A 91 -7.28 -29.91 44.37
C SER A 91 -6.89 -28.49 43.94
N GLY A 92 -7.81 -27.70 43.37
CA GLY A 92 -7.55 -26.32 42.96
C GLY A 92 -7.48 -26.11 41.44
N VAL A 93 -7.07 -24.89 41.08
CA VAL A 93 -7.06 -24.36 39.70
C VAL A 93 -5.66 -24.45 39.10
N THR A 94 -5.56 -24.74 37.80
CA THR A 94 -4.30 -24.71 37.05
C THR A 94 -4.47 -24.03 35.70
N VAL A 95 -3.48 -23.27 35.26
CA VAL A 95 -3.44 -22.64 33.94
C VAL A 95 -2.50 -23.41 33.03
N SER A 96 -2.92 -23.65 31.79
CA SER A 96 -2.09 -24.30 30.78
C SER A 96 -2.18 -23.60 29.44
N THR A 97 -1.04 -23.39 28.79
CA THR A 97 -0.94 -22.84 27.43
C THR A 97 -0.69 -23.96 26.43
N LYS A 98 -1.35 -23.89 25.27
CA LYS A 98 -1.15 -24.84 24.18
C LYS A 98 -0.01 -24.34 23.29
N THR A 99 0.89 -25.23 22.90
CA THR A 99 1.99 -24.97 21.95
C THR A 99 1.90 -25.96 20.79
N PRO A 100 2.58 -25.73 19.65
CA PRO A 100 2.57 -26.66 18.52
C PRO A 100 3.06 -28.07 18.91
N ILE A 101 4.01 -28.13 19.84
CA ILE A 101 4.58 -29.39 20.34
C ILE A 101 3.79 -29.97 21.53
N GLY A 102 2.74 -29.32 22.06
CA GLY A 102 1.90 -29.91 23.12
C GLY A 102 1.19 -28.90 24.03
N SER A 103 1.36 -29.04 25.35
CA SER A 103 0.79 -28.12 26.34
C SER A 103 1.71 -27.95 27.54
N PHE A 104 1.85 -26.72 28.00
CA PHE A 104 2.63 -26.35 29.16
C PHE A 104 1.70 -25.89 30.29
N ASN A 105 1.81 -26.49 31.47
CA ASN A 105 1.04 -26.08 32.64
C ASN A 105 1.91 -25.22 33.57
N TRP A 106 1.52 -23.96 33.73
CA TRP A 106 2.26 -22.95 34.48
C TRP A 106 2.32 -23.24 35.99
N ILE A 107 1.28 -23.89 36.53
CA ILE A 107 1.14 -24.11 37.97
C ILE A 107 1.59 -25.52 38.37
N ARG A 108 1.41 -26.51 37.49
CA ARG A 108 1.78 -27.91 37.74
C ARG A 108 2.59 -28.48 36.56
N PRO A 109 3.93 -28.29 36.56
CA PRO A 109 4.80 -28.76 35.47
C PRO A 109 4.66 -30.27 35.18
N GLY A 110 4.39 -31.08 36.21
CA GLY A 110 4.11 -32.53 36.06
C GLY A 110 2.83 -32.87 35.28
N ARG A 111 2.00 -31.89 34.89
CA ARG A 111 0.83 -32.06 34.02
C ARG A 111 1.06 -31.57 32.59
N SER A 112 2.27 -31.14 32.25
CA SER A 112 2.66 -30.75 30.90
C SER A 112 2.79 -31.97 29.97
N SER A 113 2.68 -31.73 28.68
CA SER A 113 2.86 -32.76 27.64
C SER A 113 3.60 -32.19 26.44
N ALA A 114 4.50 -32.98 25.86
CA ALA A 114 5.21 -32.65 24.63
C ALA A 114 5.12 -33.83 23.67
N LYS A 115 5.05 -33.57 22.37
CA LYS A 115 5.05 -34.58 21.31
C LYS A 115 6.15 -34.25 20.33
N ILE A 116 7.14 -35.13 20.25
CA ILE A 116 8.28 -35.00 19.34
C ILE A 116 8.37 -36.31 18.55
N ALA A 117 8.46 -36.21 17.22
CA ALA A 117 8.59 -37.38 16.34
C ALA A 117 7.56 -38.50 16.62
N GLY A 118 6.31 -38.14 16.92
CA GLY A 118 5.23 -39.10 17.21
C GLY A 118 5.16 -39.59 18.67
N ILE A 119 6.24 -39.47 19.44
CA ILE A 119 6.32 -39.92 20.85
C ILE A 119 5.72 -38.85 21.77
N GLN A 120 4.73 -39.23 22.58
CA GLN A 120 4.11 -38.33 23.55
C GLN A 120 4.80 -38.46 24.93
N LEU A 121 5.58 -37.44 25.28
CA LEU A 121 6.17 -37.27 26.60
C LEU A 121 5.21 -36.51 27.52
N ARG A 122 5.18 -36.90 28.80
CA ARG A 122 4.33 -36.29 29.83
C ARG A 122 5.12 -36.09 31.12
N GLY A 123 4.68 -35.16 31.95
CA GLY A 123 5.32 -34.92 33.25
C GLY A 123 6.38 -33.82 33.20
N HIS A 124 7.29 -33.83 34.18
CA HIS A 124 8.30 -32.79 34.34
C HIS A 124 9.25 -32.67 33.14
N ASN A 125 9.62 -33.80 32.52
CA ASN A 125 10.45 -33.78 31.31
C ASN A 125 9.76 -33.07 30.14
N ALA A 126 8.44 -33.17 30.04
CA ALA A 126 7.67 -32.45 29.03
C ALA A 126 7.63 -30.94 29.31
N ALA A 127 7.64 -30.53 30.57
CA ALA A 127 7.73 -29.11 30.93
C ALA A 127 9.08 -28.50 30.54
N ALA A 128 10.18 -29.22 30.78
CA ALA A 128 11.52 -28.78 30.37
C ALA A 128 11.64 -28.59 28.85
N ILE A 129 11.15 -29.56 28.08
CA ILE A 129 11.12 -29.48 26.60
C ILE A 129 10.31 -28.28 26.10
N GLN A 130 9.14 -28.04 26.70
CA GLN A 130 8.29 -26.90 26.34
C GLN A 130 8.94 -25.56 26.71
N GLY A 131 9.64 -25.50 27.85
CA GLY A 131 10.41 -24.32 28.25
C GLY A 131 11.54 -24.01 27.27
N LEU A 132 12.29 -25.03 26.85
CA LEU A 132 13.36 -24.89 25.85
C LEU A 132 12.79 -24.41 24.51
N TYR A 133 11.67 -25.00 24.05
CA TYR A 133 10.97 -24.54 22.85
C TYR A 133 10.54 -23.07 22.95
N GLY A 134 9.98 -22.67 24.10
CA GLY A 134 9.59 -21.29 24.35
C GLY A 134 10.77 -20.32 24.26
N LEU A 135 11.94 -20.71 24.79
CA LEU A 135 13.16 -19.92 24.71
C LEU A 135 13.62 -19.73 23.26
N PHE A 136 13.65 -20.80 22.47
CA PHE A 136 14.02 -20.72 21.05
C PHE A 136 13.03 -19.89 20.23
N ALA A 137 11.73 -20.03 20.49
CA ALA A 137 10.70 -19.23 19.83
C ALA A 137 10.83 -17.73 20.19
N ALA A 138 11.09 -17.42 21.46
CA ALA A 138 11.31 -16.05 21.90
C ALA A 138 12.58 -15.45 21.26
N ALA A 139 13.67 -16.21 21.21
CA ALA A 139 14.91 -15.78 20.56
C ALA A 139 14.72 -15.53 19.06
N SER A 140 14.00 -16.41 18.35
CA SER A 140 13.74 -16.21 16.92
C SER A 140 12.85 -14.99 16.66
N TRP A 141 11.84 -14.76 17.50
CA TRP A 141 11.00 -13.56 17.43
C TRP A 141 11.81 -12.30 17.69
N PHE A 142 12.70 -12.32 18.68
CA PHE A 142 13.57 -11.19 19.01
C PHE A 142 14.52 -10.86 17.85
N VAL A 143 15.20 -11.86 17.29
CA VAL A 143 16.06 -11.69 16.11
C VAL A 143 15.27 -11.15 14.92
N GLY A 144 14.08 -11.72 14.66
CA GLY A 144 13.20 -11.25 13.59
C GLY A 144 12.74 -9.80 13.77
N ALA A 145 12.43 -9.39 15.01
CA ALA A 145 12.06 -8.02 15.33
C ALA A 145 13.25 -7.06 15.12
N LEU A 146 14.46 -7.45 15.56
CA LEU A 146 15.66 -6.65 15.37
C LEU A 146 15.98 -6.44 13.88
N LEU A 147 15.90 -7.50 13.07
CA LEU A 147 16.10 -7.41 11.63
C LEU A 147 15.10 -6.45 10.97
N ARG A 148 13.82 -6.53 11.33
CA ARG A 148 12.78 -5.62 10.81
C ARG A 148 13.02 -4.17 11.23
N MET A 149 13.51 -3.94 12.44
CA MET A 149 13.86 -2.61 12.91
C MET A 149 15.03 -2.04 12.10
N VAL A 150 16.09 -2.81 11.89
CA VAL A 150 17.26 -2.39 11.09
C VAL A 150 16.86 -2.10 9.65
N THR A 151 16.10 -2.97 8.99
CA THR A 151 15.64 -2.72 7.62
C THR A 151 14.71 -1.51 7.53
N GLY A 152 13.84 -1.33 8.54
CA GLY A 152 12.99 -0.14 8.66
C GLY A 152 13.79 1.15 8.78
N LEU A 153 14.84 1.16 9.61
CA LEU A 153 15.74 2.30 9.79
C LEU A 153 16.53 2.61 8.52
N LEU A 154 17.14 1.60 7.89
CA LEU A 154 17.87 1.78 6.63
C LEU A 154 16.96 2.29 5.51
N GLY A 155 15.74 1.75 5.38
CA GLY A 155 14.75 2.23 4.43
C GLY A 155 14.22 3.63 4.74
N GLY A 156 14.18 4.02 6.03
CA GLY A 156 13.88 5.39 6.45
C GLY A 156 14.99 6.37 6.04
N LEU A 157 16.25 6.02 6.33
CA LEU A 157 17.41 6.82 5.95
C LEU A 157 17.54 6.98 4.44
N HIS A 158 17.31 5.91 3.68
CA HIS A 158 17.32 5.98 2.21
C HIS A 158 16.27 6.97 1.70
N ARG A 159 15.03 6.89 2.20
CA ARG A 159 13.95 7.82 1.81
C ARG A 159 14.25 9.27 2.16
N LEU A 160 14.84 9.51 3.33
CA LEU A 160 15.29 10.85 3.73
C LEU A 160 16.41 11.36 2.80
N GLY A 161 17.38 10.50 2.48
CA GLY A 161 18.46 10.84 1.55
C GLY A 161 17.94 11.21 0.16
N THR A 162 17.05 10.40 -0.41
CA THR A 162 16.44 10.70 -1.72
C THR A 162 15.59 11.95 -1.69
N ALA A 163 14.82 12.19 -0.62
CA ALA A 163 14.03 13.41 -0.47
C ALA A 163 14.91 14.65 -0.33
N ALA A 164 16.03 14.55 0.39
CA ALA A 164 16.98 15.66 0.52
C ALA A 164 17.66 15.99 -0.81
N VAL A 165 18.03 14.97 -1.61
CA VAL A 165 18.57 15.18 -2.95
C VAL A 165 17.53 15.80 -3.88
N ALA A 166 16.28 15.30 -3.86
CA ALA A 166 15.20 15.88 -4.66
C ALA A 166 14.94 17.36 -4.30
N ARG A 167 14.90 17.69 -3.01
CA ARG A 167 14.78 19.10 -2.57
C ARG A 167 15.94 19.97 -2.99
N ARG A 168 17.18 19.45 -2.96
CA ARG A 168 18.35 20.19 -3.45
C ARG A 168 18.25 20.47 -4.93
N ARG A 169 17.83 19.48 -5.73
CA ARG A 169 17.60 19.68 -7.18
C ARG A 169 16.53 20.73 -7.45
N LEU A 170 15.40 20.66 -6.75
CA LEU A 170 14.35 21.68 -6.86
C LEU A 170 14.88 23.08 -6.48
N ALA A 171 15.65 23.19 -5.41
CA ALA A 171 16.24 24.48 -5.02
C ALA A 171 17.31 24.99 -6.02
N GLU A 172 18.08 24.10 -6.63
CA GLU A 172 19.03 24.42 -7.71
C GLU A 172 18.29 24.85 -8.98
N GLU A 173 17.18 24.18 -9.31
CA GLU A 173 16.29 24.53 -10.43
C GLU A 173 15.61 25.88 -10.23
N GLU A 174 15.06 26.14 -9.03
CA GLU A 174 14.49 27.44 -8.65
C GLU A 174 15.54 28.56 -8.70
N ALA A 175 16.76 28.32 -8.23
CA ALA A 175 17.84 29.30 -8.27
C ALA A 175 18.37 29.55 -9.70
N ALA A 176 18.22 28.58 -10.60
CA ALA A 176 18.59 28.72 -12.02
C ALA A 176 17.46 29.29 -12.88
N ARG A 177 16.24 29.43 -12.33
CA ARG A 177 15.10 30.00 -13.03
C ARG A 177 15.34 31.50 -13.28
N PRO A 178 15.12 32.01 -14.50
CA PRO A 178 15.15 33.44 -14.75
C PRO A 178 14.10 34.14 -13.87
N ASP A 179 14.56 34.99 -12.94
CA ASP A 179 13.71 35.83 -12.08
C ASP A 179 13.33 37.08 -12.85
N VAL A 180 12.21 37.00 -13.57
CA VAL A 180 11.80 38.03 -14.52
C VAL A 180 10.32 38.35 -14.32
N ALA A 181 10.02 39.61 -14.01
CA ALA A 181 8.64 40.06 -13.80
C ALA A 181 8.02 40.59 -15.10
N LEU A 182 6.71 40.35 -15.26
CA LEU A 182 5.92 40.83 -16.39
C LEU A 182 6.09 42.34 -16.65
N ALA A 183 6.16 43.13 -15.58
CA ALA A 183 6.30 44.59 -15.63
C ALA A 183 7.62 45.05 -16.26
N ASP A 184 8.68 44.25 -16.13
CA ASP A 184 10.02 44.60 -16.60
C ASP A 184 10.23 44.23 -18.08
N VAL A 185 9.68 43.08 -18.50
CA VAL A 185 9.83 42.61 -19.89
C VAL A 185 8.85 43.24 -20.87
N LYS A 186 7.64 43.58 -20.43
CA LYS A 186 6.62 44.14 -21.34
C LYS A 186 7.10 45.40 -22.10
N PRO A 187 7.78 46.37 -21.45
CA PRO A 187 8.35 47.53 -22.15
C PRO A 187 9.50 47.19 -23.12
N LEU A 188 10.26 46.11 -22.86
CA LEU A 188 11.32 45.64 -23.76
C LEU A 188 10.72 45.10 -25.05
N GLY A 189 9.68 44.26 -24.94
CA GLY A 189 8.96 43.74 -26.09
C GLY A 189 8.29 44.82 -26.92
N GLN A 190 7.63 45.78 -26.27
CA GLN A 190 6.99 46.88 -26.98
C GLN A 190 8.00 47.70 -27.79
N ARG A 191 9.20 47.95 -27.27
CA ARG A 191 10.27 48.63 -28.01
C ARG A 191 10.67 47.88 -29.28
N VAL A 192 10.87 46.57 -29.19
CA VAL A 192 11.19 45.73 -30.35
C VAL A 192 10.10 45.84 -31.42
N LEU A 193 8.84 45.78 -31.01
CA LEU A 193 7.70 45.85 -31.93
C LEU A 193 7.56 47.24 -32.55
N ASP A 194 7.76 48.30 -31.77
CA ASP A 194 7.71 49.68 -32.23
C ASP A 194 8.81 49.99 -33.26
N GLU A 195 10.04 49.49 -33.03
CA GLU A 195 11.17 49.62 -33.95
C GLU A 195 10.91 48.96 -35.30
N GLN A 196 10.16 47.86 -35.30
CA GLN A 196 9.77 47.11 -36.49
C GLN A 196 8.43 47.58 -37.08
N ALA A 197 7.78 48.58 -36.46
CA ALA A 197 6.45 49.08 -36.82
C ALA A 197 5.37 47.97 -36.88
N VAL A 198 5.43 47.01 -35.96
CA VAL A 198 4.52 45.85 -35.89
C VAL A 198 3.39 46.11 -34.89
N SER A 199 2.15 45.98 -35.35
CA SER A 199 0.96 46.03 -34.49
C SER A 199 0.35 44.64 -34.31
N ILE A 200 0.72 43.96 -33.23
CA ILE A 200 0.23 42.60 -32.90
C ILE A 200 -1.29 42.58 -32.66
N ALA A 201 -1.86 43.69 -32.20
CA ALA A 201 -3.29 43.80 -31.94
C ALA A 201 -4.14 43.66 -33.22
N ASP A 202 -3.55 43.90 -34.39
CA ASP A 202 -4.25 43.77 -35.68
C ASP A 202 -4.12 42.36 -36.28
N TRP A 203 -3.37 41.47 -35.62
CA TRP A 203 -3.10 40.14 -36.13
C TRP A 203 -4.30 39.22 -35.92
N PRO A 204 -4.61 38.33 -36.88
CA PRO A 204 -5.54 37.23 -36.66
C PRO A 204 -5.12 36.38 -35.46
N SER A 205 -6.09 35.88 -34.69
CA SER A 205 -5.79 35.00 -33.54
C SER A 205 -5.04 33.73 -33.91
N ARG A 206 -5.14 33.27 -35.17
CA ARG A 206 -4.35 32.16 -35.71
C ARG A 206 -2.86 32.47 -35.72
N ASP A 207 -2.48 33.67 -36.14
CA ASP A 207 -1.09 34.09 -36.26
C ASP A 207 -0.49 34.38 -34.89
N GLN A 208 -1.29 34.99 -34.00
CA GLN A 208 -0.94 35.15 -32.58
C GLN A 208 -0.69 33.78 -31.93
N LEU A 209 -1.55 32.79 -32.15
CA LEU A 209 -1.38 31.44 -31.63
C LEU A 209 -0.12 30.77 -32.19
N ALA A 210 0.13 30.87 -33.49
CA ALA A 210 1.33 30.32 -34.12
C ALA A 210 2.61 30.95 -33.54
N ALA A 211 2.59 32.25 -33.26
CA ALA A 211 3.71 32.95 -32.65
C ALA A 211 3.94 32.56 -31.19
N LEU A 212 2.87 32.35 -30.40
CA LEU A 212 2.97 31.78 -29.05
C LEU A 212 3.53 30.35 -29.08
N ALA A 213 3.03 29.51 -29.98
CA ALA A 213 3.49 28.14 -30.15
C ALA A 213 4.96 28.10 -30.56
N PHE A 214 5.40 28.94 -31.50
CA PHE A 214 6.81 29.04 -31.87
C PHE A 214 7.67 29.44 -30.67
N ALA A 215 7.28 30.47 -29.92
CA ALA A 215 8.02 30.92 -28.76
C ALA A 215 8.17 29.81 -27.71
N LEU A 216 7.06 29.16 -27.32
CA LEU A 216 7.08 28.15 -26.26
C LEU A 216 7.72 26.82 -26.68
N LEU A 217 7.42 26.34 -27.89
CA LEU A 217 7.84 25.01 -28.34
C LEU A 217 9.23 25.01 -28.98
N VAL A 218 9.64 26.13 -29.59
CA VAL A 218 10.93 26.24 -30.29
C VAL A 218 11.93 27.04 -29.46
N LEU A 219 11.62 28.32 -29.18
CA LEU A 219 12.54 29.18 -28.44
C LEU A 219 12.71 28.73 -27.00
N GLY A 220 11.64 28.29 -26.36
CA GLY A 220 11.68 27.73 -25.00
C GLY A 220 12.61 26.52 -24.87
N ARG A 221 12.83 25.79 -25.97
CA ARG A 221 13.79 24.66 -26.01
C ARG A 221 15.22 25.09 -26.34
N GLY A 222 15.47 26.39 -26.54
CA GLY A 222 16.77 26.91 -27.01
C GLY A 222 17.04 26.59 -28.49
N SER A 223 16.00 26.23 -29.26
CA SER A 223 16.10 26.03 -30.70
C SER A 223 15.67 27.30 -31.44
N THR A 224 16.10 27.43 -32.69
CA THR A 224 15.70 28.50 -33.62
C THR A 224 14.97 27.98 -34.84
N HIS A 225 14.95 26.65 -35.00
CA HIS A 225 14.38 26.01 -36.17
C HIS A 225 13.00 25.47 -35.80
N PRO A 226 11.95 25.79 -36.58
CA PRO A 226 10.63 25.22 -36.36
C PRO A 226 10.70 23.69 -36.47
N PRO A 227 9.83 22.97 -35.75
CA PRO A 227 9.78 21.52 -35.81
C PRO A 227 9.56 21.09 -37.26
N GLN A 228 10.46 20.25 -37.78
CA GLN A 228 10.26 19.68 -39.11
C GLN A 228 9.24 18.55 -39.04
N PRO A 229 8.26 18.48 -39.97
CA PRO A 229 7.39 17.33 -40.06
C PRO A 229 8.27 16.08 -40.25
N GLY A 230 8.10 15.08 -39.37
CA GLY A 230 8.85 13.84 -39.44
C GLY A 230 8.68 13.19 -40.82
N ALA A 231 9.80 12.81 -41.45
CA ALA A 231 9.84 12.27 -42.82
C ALA A 231 8.98 10.98 -43.04
N ASP A 232 8.43 10.39 -41.98
CA ASP A 232 7.67 9.14 -41.98
C ASP A 232 6.14 9.31 -41.79
N ASN A 233 5.62 10.53 -41.60
CA ASN A 233 4.20 10.73 -41.32
C ASN A 233 3.36 10.83 -42.59
N SER A 234 3.06 9.67 -43.18
CA SER A 234 2.07 9.51 -44.27
C SER A 234 0.60 9.84 -43.89
N SER A 235 0.37 10.51 -42.76
CA SER A 235 -0.96 10.83 -42.22
C SER A 235 -1.12 12.23 -41.62
N THR A 236 -0.15 13.14 -41.79
CA THR A 236 -0.29 14.54 -41.33
C THR A 236 -1.53 15.17 -41.95
N SER A 237 -2.45 15.63 -41.10
CA SER A 237 -3.68 16.24 -41.58
C SER A 237 -3.38 17.58 -42.26
N VAL A 238 -4.24 18.03 -43.19
CA VAL A 238 -4.08 19.34 -43.85
C VAL A 238 -4.02 20.48 -42.82
N ALA A 239 -4.77 20.36 -41.72
CA ALA A 239 -4.77 21.35 -40.65
C ALA A 239 -3.45 21.39 -39.87
N GLU A 240 -2.85 20.23 -39.61
CA GLU A 240 -1.56 20.12 -38.94
C GLU A 240 -0.42 20.67 -39.81
N ALA A 241 -0.43 20.36 -41.10
CA ALA A 241 0.54 20.93 -42.05
C ALA A 241 0.44 22.46 -42.12
N ALA A 242 -0.78 23.00 -42.16
CA ALA A 242 -1.02 24.44 -42.18
C ALA A 242 -0.56 25.11 -40.87
N LEU A 243 -0.77 24.48 -39.72
CA LEU A 243 -0.29 25.00 -38.43
C LEU A 243 1.25 25.02 -38.36
N LEU A 244 1.91 23.96 -38.84
CA LEU A 244 3.38 23.91 -38.90
C LEU A 244 3.95 25.00 -39.82
N GLU A 245 3.27 25.29 -40.93
CA GLU A 245 3.63 26.39 -41.82
C GLU A 245 3.48 27.75 -41.14
N ASP A 246 2.38 27.98 -40.41
CA ASP A 246 2.17 29.22 -39.64
C ASP A 246 3.23 29.39 -38.55
N ILE A 247 3.57 28.32 -37.82
CA ILE A 247 4.62 28.33 -36.79
C ILE A 247 5.98 28.65 -37.42
N ALA A 248 6.27 28.10 -38.61
CA ALA A 248 7.50 28.39 -39.33
C ALA A 248 7.56 29.84 -39.84
N GLU A 249 6.43 30.40 -40.28
CA GLU A 249 6.33 31.82 -40.66
C GLU A 249 6.52 32.73 -39.45
N ALA A 250 5.87 32.42 -38.33
CA ALA A 250 6.09 33.13 -37.08
C ALA A 250 7.58 33.12 -36.71
N GLY A 251 8.25 31.96 -36.83
CA GLY A 251 9.69 31.87 -36.57
C GLY A 251 10.56 32.79 -37.43
N ARG A 252 10.21 32.98 -38.71
CA ARG A 252 10.90 33.96 -39.60
C ARG A 252 10.69 35.40 -39.13
N GLN A 253 9.51 35.71 -38.61
CA GLN A 253 9.21 37.04 -38.07
C GLN A 253 9.99 37.30 -36.77
N TRP A 254 10.08 36.30 -35.88
CA TRP A 254 10.90 36.37 -34.67
C TRP A 254 12.38 36.64 -34.99
N ASP A 255 12.95 35.96 -35.98
CA ASP A 255 14.34 36.19 -36.45
C ASP A 255 14.51 37.61 -37.04
N THR A 256 13.48 38.15 -37.70
CA THR A 256 13.50 39.53 -38.21
C THR A 256 13.51 40.56 -37.08
N TRP A 257 12.76 40.31 -36.00
CA TRP A 257 12.61 41.27 -34.90
C TRP A 257 13.78 41.25 -33.92
N LEU A 258 14.28 40.06 -33.59
CA LEU A 258 15.26 39.86 -32.52
C LEU A 258 16.65 39.48 -33.05
N GLY A 259 16.80 39.30 -34.36
CA GLY A 259 18.05 38.85 -34.97
C GLY A 259 18.34 37.38 -34.67
N PRO A 260 19.62 36.95 -34.80
CA PRO A 260 19.98 35.55 -34.62
C PRO A 260 19.71 35.10 -33.18
N LEU A 261 18.82 34.11 -33.06
CA LEU A 261 18.46 33.48 -31.81
C LEU A 261 19.47 32.36 -31.43
N PRO A 262 19.61 32.00 -30.14
CA PRO A 262 19.07 32.73 -28.98
C PRO A 262 19.84 34.06 -28.81
N PRO A 263 19.16 35.16 -28.47
CA PRO A 263 19.84 36.42 -28.24
C PRO A 263 20.66 36.33 -26.95
N ASP A 264 21.78 37.06 -26.86
CA ASP A 264 22.58 37.17 -25.63
C ASP A 264 21.75 37.70 -24.43
N ASP A 265 20.64 38.38 -24.74
CA ASP A 265 19.62 38.88 -23.80
C ASP A 265 18.25 38.29 -24.15
N ILE A 266 17.70 37.49 -23.25
CA ILE A 266 16.41 36.78 -23.44
C ILE A 266 15.20 37.64 -23.06
N GLU A 267 15.39 38.74 -22.32
CA GLU A 267 14.28 39.57 -21.82
C GLU A 267 13.43 40.20 -22.93
N PRO A 268 13.98 40.65 -24.08
CA PRO A 268 13.19 41.08 -25.22
C PRO A 268 12.29 39.97 -25.79
N VAL A 269 12.73 38.71 -25.78
CA VAL A 269 11.91 37.57 -26.21
C VAL A 269 10.68 37.44 -25.31
N PHE A 270 10.87 37.53 -23.99
CA PHE A 270 9.78 37.51 -23.02
C PHE A 270 8.81 38.67 -23.23
N GLY A 271 9.32 39.87 -23.53
CA GLY A 271 8.48 41.03 -23.78
C GLY A 271 7.59 40.87 -25.01
N VAL A 272 8.14 40.35 -26.12
CA VAL A 272 7.37 40.08 -27.33
C VAL A 272 6.32 39.00 -27.07
N LEU A 273 6.71 37.90 -26.40
CA LEU A 273 5.80 36.82 -25.99
C LEU A 273 4.60 37.36 -25.21
N VAL A 274 4.86 38.15 -24.17
CA VAL A 274 3.83 38.77 -23.32
C VAL A 274 2.90 39.67 -24.12
N SER A 275 3.44 40.40 -25.10
CA SER A 275 2.66 41.29 -25.96
C SER A 275 1.71 40.51 -26.87
N ILE A 276 2.18 39.38 -27.42
CA ILE A 276 1.36 38.43 -28.19
C ILE A 276 0.29 37.79 -27.31
N ALA A 277 0.67 37.29 -26.13
CA ALA A 277 -0.24 36.63 -25.19
C ALA A 277 -1.37 37.58 -24.75
N GLY A 278 -1.03 38.82 -24.42
CA GLY A 278 -2.00 39.85 -24.07
C GLY A 278 -2.90 40.28 -25.23
N ALA A 279 -2.43 40.24 -26.48
CA ALA A 279 -3.27 40.48 -27.65
C ALA A 279 -4.25 39.32 -27.88
N TYR A 280 -3.73 38.09 -27.84
CA TYR A 280 -4.54 36.87 -27.97
C TYR A 280 -5.67 36.80 -26.95
N ALA A 281 -5.38 37.12 -25.68
CA ALA A 281 -6.38 37.12 -24.62
C ALA A 281 -7.47 38.20 -24.79
N ARG A 282 -7.16 39.34 -25.41
CA ARG A 282 -8.16 40.38 -25.70
C ARG A 282 -9.13 39.96 -26.79
N ASP A 283 -8.65 39.23 -27.79
CA ASP A 283 -9.42 38.88 -28.98
C ASP A 283 -10.24 37.59 -28.81
N ASN A 284 -10.00 36.84 -27.71
CA ASN A 284 -10.61 35.53 -27.48
C ASN A 284 -11.40 35.46 -26.17
N ALA A 285 -12.40 34.59 -26.15
CA ALA A 285 -13.20 34.34 -24.96
C ALA A 285 -12.35 33.67 -23.85
N PRO A 286 -12.59 33.96 -22.55
CA PRO A 286 -11.75 33.45 -21.45
C PRO A 286 -11.55 31.93 -21.43
N TYR A 287 -12.58 31.15 -21.79
CA TYR A 287 -12.47 29.68 -21.86
C TYR A 287 -11.47 29.21 -22.93
N ARG A 288 -11.42 29.90 -24.08
CA ARG A 288 -10.47 29.58 -25.16
C ARG A 288 -9.05 29.96 -24.78
N VAL A 289 -8.89 31.06 -24.06
CA VAL A 289 -7.59 31.52 -23.56
C VAL A 289 -7.01 30.47 -22.60
N ALA A 290 -7.80 30.01 -21.63
CA ALA A 290 -7.38 28.94 -20.71
C ALA A 290 -7.10 27.61 -21.43
N GLU A 291 -7.97 27.20 -22.36
CA GLU A 291 -7.78 25.97 -23.16
C GLU A 291 -6.50 26.04 -24.01
N THR A 292 -6.22 27.21 -24.58
CA THR A 292 -5.01 27.45 -25.38
C THR A 292 -3.75 27.40 -24.54
N LEU A 293 -3.75 28.06 -23.37
CA LEU A 293 -2.63 28.01 -22.45
C LEU A 293 -2.35 26.57 -22.00
N LEU A 294 -3.39 25.81 -21.66
CA LEU A 294 -3.25 24.40 -21.29
C LEU A 294 -2.71 23.55 -22.45
N ALA A 295 -3.24 23.75 -23.67
CA ALA A 295 -2.78 23.03 -24.85
C ALA A 295 -1.31 23.34 -25.19
N LEU A 296 -0.87 24.58 -25.01
CA LEU A 296 0.52 24.98 -25.18
C LEU A 296 1.42 24.37 -24.10
N ASP A 297 0.96 24.34 -22.83
CA ASP A 297 1.69 23.72 -21.74
C ASP A 297 1.85 22.20 -21.93
N ASP A 298 0.77 21.52 -22.33
CA ASP A 298 0.79 20.11 -22.69
C ASP A 298 1.72 19.85 -23.89
N ALA A 299 1.69 20.72 -24.91
CA ALA A 299 2.57 20.62 -26.06
C ALA A 299 4.05 20.78 -25.67
N CYS A 300 4.36 21.62 -24.67
CA CYS A 300 5.73 21.72 -24.14
C CYS A 300 6.24 20.40 -23.56
N LEU A 301 5.37 19.50 -23.10
CA LEU A 301 5.76 18.20 -22.52
C LEU A 301 6.00 17.08 -23.56
N LEU A 302 5.61 17.29 -24.82
CA LEU A 302 5.70 16.25 -25.86
C LEU A 302 7.14 15.78 -26.13
N ASP A 303 8.09 16.71 -26.11
CA ASP A 303 9.52 16.44 -26.37
C ASP A 303 10.32 16.18 -25.08
N GLY A 304 9.64 15.88 -23.96
CA GLY A 304 10.22 15.60 -22.66
C GLY A 304 9.92 16.67 -21.60
N PRO A 305 10.56 16.61 -20.41
CA PRO A 305 10.32 17.58 -19.34
C PRO A 305 10.51 19.03 -19.81
N LYS A 306 9.67 19.96 -19.33
CA LYS A 306 9.78 21.39 -19.65
C LYS A 306 11.15 21.94 -19.22
N THR A 307 11.72 22.82 -20.02
CA THR A 307 12.93 23.56 -19.63
C THR A 307 12.56 24.68 -18.65
N LEU A 308 13.53 25.16 -17.87
CA LEU A 308 13.32 26.33 -17.00
C LEU A 308 12.86 27.57 -17.78
N LEU A 309 13.32 27.70 -19.03
CA LEU A 309 12.90 28.76 -19.94
C LEU A 309 11.42 28.61 -20.30
N GLN A 310 10.96 27.41 -20.65
CA GLN A 310 9.55 27.14 -20.94
C GLN A 310 8.66 27.40 -19.72
N GLU A 311 9.07 26.97 -18.53
CA GLU A 311 8.33 27.25 -17.29
C GLU A 311 8.17 28.77 -17.09
N THR A 312 9.25 29.56 -17.22
CA THR A 312 9.16 31.03 -17.12
C THR A 312 8.28 31.64 -18.22
N MET A 313 8.37 31.15 -19.46
CA MET A 313 7.53 31.63 -20.55
C MET A 313 6.05 31.31 -20.34
N ILE A 314 5.72 30.13 -19.81
CA ILE A 314 4.33 29.75 -19.47
C ILE A 314 3.79 30.65 -18.36
N ASP A 315 4.55 30.89 -17.29
CA ASP A 315 4.11 31.78 -16.21
C ASP A 315 3.84 33.21 -16.71
N LEU A 316 4.78 33.77 -17.49
CA LEU A 316 4.60 35.10 -18.10
C LEU A 316 3.42 35.13 -19.07
N THR A 317 3.20 34.06 -19.83
CA THR A 317 2.06 33.94 -20.74
C THR A 317 0.75 33.89 -19.95
N ALA A 318 0.68 33.09 -18.89
CA ALA A 318 -0.49 32.98 -18.01
C ALA A 318 -0.84 34.33 -17.38
N GLU A 319 0.16 35.02 -16.82
CA GLU A 319 -0.01 36.35 -16.22
C GLU A 319 -0.48 37.38 -17.27
N ALA A 320 0.14 37.39 -18.46
CA ALA A 320 -0.24 38.29 -19.55
C ALA A 320 -1.65 38.02 -20.09
N MET A 321 -2.09 36.76 -20.07
CA MET A 321 -3.44 36.34 -20.45
C MET A 321 -4.49 36.56 -19.34
N GLY A 322 -4.07 36.87 -18.12
CA GLY A 322 -4.94 37.00 -16.96
C GLY A 322 -5.54 35.66 -16.49
N VAL A 323 -4.80 34.56 -16.69
CA VAL A 323 -5.19 33.21 -16.25
C VAL A 323 -4.46 32.88 -14.95
N GLU A 324 -5.21 32.50 -13.92
CA GLU A 324 -4.66 32.05 -12.65
C GLU A 324 -4.36 30.54 -12.70
N LEU A 325 -3.09 30.16 -12.51
CA LEU A 325 -2.68 28.76 -12.42
C LEU A 325 -2.85 28.28 -10.98
N VAL A 326 -3.74 27.30 -10.77
CA VAL A 326 -3.96 26.68 -9.45
C VAL A 326 -3.38 25.27 -9.47
N PHE A 327 -2.38 25.01 -8.61
CA PHE A 327 -1.83 23.67 -8.45
C PHE A 327 -2.78 22.80 -7.60
N GLU A 328 -3.18 21.63 -8.12
CA GLU A 328 -3.93 20.64 -7.34
C GLU A 328 -3.08 20.14 -6.16
N GLY A 329 -3.38 20.62 -4.95
CA GLY A 329 -2.67 20.22 -3.73
C GLY A 329 -2.63 21.29 -2.63
N GLU A 330 -3.01 22.54 -2.91
CA GLU A 330 -3.06 23.65 -1.95
C GLU A 330 -4.46 23.91 -1.34
N ALA A 331 -5.27 22.86 -1.17
CA ALA A 331 -6.58 22.92 -0.48
C ALA A 331 -6.56 22.24 0.90
#